data_AF-A0A7Y6XRY2-F1
#
_entry.id   AF-A0A7Y6XRY2-F1
#
_cell.length_a   1.000
_cell.length_b   1.000
_cell.length_c   1.000
_cell.angle_alpha   90.00
_cell.angle_beta   90.00
_cell.angle_gamma   90.00
#
_symmetry.space_group_name_H-M   'P 1'
#
loop_
_entity.id
_entity.type
_entity.pdbx_description
1 polymer ?
#
loop_
_entity_poly.entity_id
_entity_poly.type
_entity_poly.pdbx_seq_one_letter_code
_entity_poly.pdbx_strand_id
1 'polypeptide(L)' 'FIGTKLSQVALKGDGSPNGTVDETHKRGISPEVCARKILTAIRKEKREVYIGKEAYAVYVKRFFPGIFARLIKTAKVR' A
#
# COMPACT_ATOMS: atom_id res chain seq x y z
N PHE A 1 -0.66 -2.67 -0.08
CA PHE A 1 0.64 -3.17 0.36
C PHE A 1 1.15 -4.22 -0.61
N ILE A 2 2.47 -4.31 -0.72
CA ILE A 2 3.18 -5.28 -1.56
C ILE A 2 3.89 -6.26 -0.62
N GLY A 3 3.82 -7.55 -0.95
CA GLY A 3 4.42 -8.63 -0.16
C GLY A 3 5.94 -8.67 -0.27
N THR A 4 6.61 -7.69 0.33
CA THR A 4 8.06 -7.60 0.43
C THR A 4 8.51 -7.74 1.89
N LYS A 5 9.78 -8.04 2.10
CA LYS A 5 10.42 -8.07 3.43
C LYS A 5 10.74 -6.66 3.97
N LEU A 6 10.20 -5.60 3.36
CA LEU A 6 10.56 -4.23 3.70
C LEU A 6 10.26 -3.92 5.17
N SER A 7 9.10 -4.33 5.67
CA SER A 7 8.73 -4.13 7.07
C SER A 7 9.65 -4.88 8.04
N GLN A 8 10.28 -5.98 7.63
CA GLN A 8 11.21 -6.73 8.48
C GLN A 8 12.53 -5.98 8.68
N VAL A 9 13.02 -5.32 7.64
CA VAL A 9 14.31 -4.59 7.65
C VAL A 9 14.16 -3.10 7.94
N ALA A 10 12.92 -2.60 8.04
CA ALA A 10 12.63 -1.22 8.40
C ALA A 10 13.22 -0.88 9.78
N LEU A 11 13.66 0.36 9.98
CA LEU A 11 14.20 0.81 11.26
C LEU A 11 13.09 1.34 12.16
N LYS A 12 13.19 1.05 13.46
CA LYS A 12 12.36 1.64 14.53
C LYS A 12 12.88 3.05 14.88
N GLY A 13 12.14 3.76 15.73
CA GLY A 13 12.52 5.10 16.18
C GLY A 13 13.86 5.19 16.92
N ASP A 14 14.36 4.07 17.44
CA ASP A 14 15.69 3.94 18.07
C ASP A 14 16.80 3.50 17.09
N GLY A 15 16.49 3.35 15.81
CA GLY A 15 17.44 2.90 14.77
C GLY A 15 17.66 1.39 14.71
N SER A 16 17.00 0.59 15.57
CA SER A 16 17.07 -0.87 15.51
C SER A 16 16.17 -1.44 14.40
N PRO A 17 16.48 -2.60 13.79
CA PRO A 17 15.59 -3.24 12.82
C PRO A 17 14.26 -3.65 13.45
N ASN A 18 13.17 -3.55 12.68
CA ASN A 18 11.83 -3.95 13.11
C ASN A 18 11.77 -5.44 13.43
N GLY A 19 12.44 -6.27 12.62
CA GLY A 19 12.62 -7.70 12.83
C GLY A 19 11.41 -8.56 12.44
N THR A 20 10.26 -7.95 12.12
CA THR A 20 9.02 -8.64 11.80
C THR A 20 8.40 -8.14 10.49
N VAL A 21 7.84 -9.05 9.69
CA VAL A 21 7.01 -8.68 8.53
C VAL A 21 5.60 -8.34 9.01
N ASP A 22 5.17 -7.10 8.79
CA ASP A 22 3.81 -6.67 9.11
C ASP A 22 2.74 -7.49 8.37
N GLU A 23 1.59 -7.69 9.02
CA GLU A 23 0.46 -8.43 8.46
C GLU A 23 -0.06 -7.83 7.15
N THR A 24 0.05 -6.51 7.00
CA THR A 24 -0.30 -5.76 5.80
C THR A 24 0.56 -6.17 4.60
N HIS A 25 1.87 -6.35 4.82
CA HIS A 25 2.79 -6.85 3.82
C HIS A 25 2.56 -8.34 3.54
N LYS A 26 2.31 -9.17 4.56
CA LYS A 26 1.98 -10.60 4.36
C LYS A 26 0.76 -10.82 3.48
N ARG A 27 -0.28 -9.99 3.63
CA ARG A 27 -1.53 -10.04 2.85
C ARG A 27 -1.47 -9.19 1.57
N GLY A 28 -0.32 -8.57 1.29
CA GLY A 28 -0.09 -7.75 0.11
C GLY A 28 -0.11 -8.57 -1.17
N ILE A 29 -0.24 -7.87 -2.30
CA ILE A 29 -0.06 -8.53 -3.61
C ILE A 29 1.41 -8.90 -3.80
N SER A 30 1.69 -9.92 -4.62
CA SER A 30 3.07 -10.29 -4.92
C SER A 30 3.81 -9.14 -5.64
N PRO A 31 5.12 -8.98 -5.41
CA PRO A 31 5.93 -7.99 -6.12
C PRO A 31 5.86 -8.13 -7.65
N GLU A 32 5.79 -9.36 -8.16
CA GLU A 32 5.72 -9.65 -9.59
C GLU A 32 4.40 -9.19 -10.20
N VAL A 33 3.28 -9.36 -9.46
CA VAL A 33 1.98 -8.82 -9.87
C VAL A 33 2.02 -7.30 -9.91
N CYS A 34 2.64 -6.67 -8.91
CA CYS A 34 2.82 -5.23 -8.88
C CYS A 34 3.63 -4.75 -10.09
N ALA A 35 4.80 -5.35 -10.35
CA ALA A 35 5.67 -5.03 -11.47
C ALA A 35 4.95 -5.16 -12.82
N ARG A 36 4.19 -6.24 -13.05
CA ARG A 36 3.40 -6.41 -14.28
C ARG A 36 2.36 -5.30 -14.46
N LYS A 37 1.69 -4.89 -13.39
CA LYS A 37 0.72 -3.78 -13.44
C LYS A 37 1.38 -2.45 -13.75
N ILE A 38 2.55 -2.18 -13.19
CA ILE A 38 3.36 -0.98 -13.50
C ILE A 38 3.74 -0.97 -14.97
N LEU A 39 4.34 -2.06 -15.49
CA LEU A 39 4.72 -2.18 -16.90
C LEU A 39 3.54 -1.98 -17.84
N THR A 40 2.36 -2.51 -17.47
CA THR A 40 1.13 -2.34 -18.25
C THR A 40 0.65 -0.88 -18.25
N ALA A 41 0.78 -0.16 -17.15
CA ALA A 41 0.41 1.25 -17.07
C ALA A 41 1.35 2.14 -17.88
N ILE A 42 2.66 1.86 -17.83
CA ILE A 42 3.68 2.52 -18.66
C ILE A 42 3.37 2.33 -20.14
N ARG A 43 3.14 1.08 -20.59
CA ARG A 43 2.78 0.77 -21.99
C ARG A 43 1.51 1.45 -22.48
N LYS A 44 0.61 1.82 -21.57
CA LYS A 44 -0.65 2.52 -21.88
C LYS A 44 -0.55 4.03 -21.66
N GLU A 45 0.65 4.55 -21.41
CA GLU A 45 0.92 5.97 -21.16
C GLU A 45 0.00 6.57 -20.10
N LYS A 46 -0.33 5.78 -19.07
CA LYS A 46 -1.20 6.25 -18.00
C LYS A 46 -0.45 7.28 -17.16
N ARG A 47 -0.99 8.48 -17.07
CA ARG A 47 -0.48 9.56 -16.21
C ARG A 47 -0.42 9.15 -14.73
N GLU A 48 -1.36 8.32 -14.29
CA GLU A 48 -1.41 7.82 -12.91
C GLU A 48 -2.05 6.43 -12.86
N VAL A 49 -1.55 5.57 -11.97
CA VAL A 49 -2.15 4.27 -11.66
C VAL A 49 -2.01 3.97 -10.18
N TYR A 50 -3.08 3.46 -9.59
CA TYR A 50 -3.08 3.02 -8.20
C TYR A 50 -3.09 1.49 -8.16
N ILE A 51 -2.11 0.89 -7.49
CA ILE A 51 -1.88 -0.56 -7.49
C ILE A 51 -1.94 -1.08 -6.06
N GLY A 52 -2.87 -2.00 -5.80
CA GLY A 52 -3.11 -2.57 -4.46
C GLY A 52 -4.57 -2.42 -4.05
N LYS A 53 -4.96 -2.98 -2.91
CA LYS A 53 -6.32 -2.84 -2.37
C LYS A 53 -6.55 -1.46 -1.76
N GLU A 54 -5.48 -0.81 -1.33
CA GLU A 54 -5.48 0.50 -0.68
C GLU A 54 -5.71 1.62 -1.70
N ALA A 55 -5.54 1.32 -3.00
CA ALA A 55 -5.93 2.18 -4.11
C ALA A 55 -7.39 2.66 -4.00
N TYR A 56 -8.30 1.79 -3.52
CA TYR A 56 -9.71 2.15 -3.33
C TYR A 56 -9.89 3.32 -2.36
N ALA A 57 -9.01 3.44 -1.36
CA ALA A 57 -9.04 4.53 -0.41
C ALA A 57 -8.81 5.90 -1.08
N VAL A 58 -8.01 5.94 -2.16
CA VAL A 58 -7.80 7.17 -2.94
C VAL A 58 -9.08 7.59 -3.66
N TYR A 59 -9.78 6.64 -4.27
CA TYR A 59 -11.06 6.91 -4.90
C TYR A 59 -12.12 7.35 -3.89
N VAL A 60 -12.21 6.69 -2.73
CA VAL A 60 -13.14 7.10 -1.66
C VAL A 60 -12.80 8.50 -1.15
N LYS A 61 -11.52 8.83 -0.94
CA LYS A 61 -11.11 10.20 -0.57
C LYS A 61 -11.50 11.22 -1.65
N ARG A 62 -11.35 10.87 -2.92
CA ARG A 62 -11.61 11.76 -4.06
C ARG A 62 -13.08 12.12 -4.21
N PHE A 63 -13.98 11.15 -4.04
CA PHE A 63 -15.42 11.33 -4.29
C PHE A 63 -16.26 11.49 -3.02
N PHE A 64 -15.82 10.95 -1.88
CA PHE A 64 -16.56 10.95 -0.61
C PHE A 64 -15.64 11.30 0.58
N PRO A 65 -15.10 12.53 0.63
CA PRO A 65 -14.11 12.93 1.64
C PRO A 65 -14.61 12.78 3.08
N GLY A 66 -15.91 13.03 3.35
CA GLY A 66 -16.50 12.84 4.68
C GLY A 66 -16.54 11.37 5.13
N ILE A 67 -16.83 10.44 4.21
CA ILE A 67 -16.79 9.00 4.49
C ILE A 67 -15.34 8.56 4.74
N PHE A 68 -14.42 9.00 3.89
CA PHE A 68 -12.99 8.72 4.08
C PHE A 68 -12.48 9.19 5.45
N ALA A 69 -12.84 10.41 5.86
CA ALA A 69 -12.46 10.98 7.16
C ALA A 69 -12.99 10.18 8.35
N ARG A 70 -14.13 9.50 8.22
CA ARG A 70 -14.66 8.59 9.25
C ARG A 70 -13.94 7.25 9.25
N LEU A 71 -13.70 6.67 8.07
CA LEU A 71 -13.06 5.36 7.91
C LEU A 71 -11.61 5.35 8.41
N ILE A 72 -10.85 6.42 8.14
CA ILE A 72 -9.42 6.48 8.49
C ILE A 72 -9.19 6.51 10.00
N LYS A 73 -10.12 7.06 10.79
CA LYS A 73 -10.02 7.10 12.25
C LYS A 73 -10.00 5.72 12.89
N THR A 74 -10.62 4.74 12.24
CA THR A 74 -10.70 3.35 12.72
C THR A 74 -9.75 2.43 11.97
N ALA A 75 -8.98 2.95 11.00
CA ALA A 75 -8.04 2.16 10.24
C ALA A 75 -6.85 1.77 11.12
N LYS A 76 -6.69 0.49 11.39
CA LYS A 76 -5.56 -0.03 12.17
C LYS A 76 -4.31 -0.03 11.29
N VAL A 77 -3.38 0.86 11.61
CA VAL A 77 -2.02 0.85 11.04
C VAL A 77 -1.10 0.28 12.11
N ARG A 78 -0.46 -0.84 11.81
CA ARG A 78 0.58 -1.43 12.65
C ARG A 78 1.65 -1.99 11.74
#